data_AF-A0A3D1BBB7-F1
#
_entry.id   AF-A0A3D1BBB7-F1
#
_cell.length_a   1.000
_cell.length_b   1.000
_cell.length_c   1.000
_cell.angle_alpha   90.00
_cell.angle_beta   90.00
_cell.angle_gamma   90.00
#
_symmetry.space_group_name_H-M   'P 1'
#
loop_
_entity.id
_entity.type
_entity.pdbx_description
1 polymer ?
#
loop_
_entity_poly.entity_id
_entity_poly.type
_entity_poly.pdbx_seq_one_letter_code
_entity_poly.pdbx_strand_id
1 'polypeptide(L)'
;MQVIPVAGYDSMLLNLCGAHAPYFTRNLVILKDSAGRTGIGEVPGGEGIRQALERSKDLVIGQPIGRYNGILNALRRNIAGGSAKGPQATQHEVTSEAEAAVLKQPHEINLR
;
A
#
# COMPACT_ATOMS: atom_id res chain seq x y z
N MET A 1 5.40 7.81 15.15
CA MET A 1 4.91 7.46 13.80
C MET A 1 3.68 8.31 13.49
N GLN A 2 3.69 9.04 12.39
CA GLN A 2 2.53 9.79 11.89
C GLN A 2 2.04 9.15 10.60
N VAL A 3 0.72 9.05 10.42
CA VAL A 3 0.08 8.58 9.17
C VAL A 3 -0.76 9.73 8.64
N ILE A 4 -0.46 10.19 7.44
CA ILE A 4 -1.00 11.43 6.89
C ILE A 4 -1.65 11.12 5.53
N PRO A 5 -2.98 11.16 5.41
CA PRO A 5 -3.63 11.11 4.11
C PRO A 5 -3.34 12.42 3.37
N VAL A 6 -2.95 12.32 2.11
CA VAL A 6 -2.68 13.47 1.23
C VAL A 6 -3.43 13.31 -0.08
N ALA A 7 -3.76 14.43 -0.70
CA ALA A 7 -4.33 14.48 -2.04
C ALA A 7 -3.45 15.35 -2.94
N GLY A 8 -3.35 14.96 -4.21
CA GLY A 8 -2.69 15.73 -5.27
C GLY A 8 -3.62 15.85 -6.48
N TYR A 9 -3.32 16.79 -7.37
CA TYR A 9 -4.05 16.95 -8.61
C TYR A 9 -3.66 15.88 -9.64
N ASP A 10 -4.62 15.45 -10.44
CA ASP A 10 -4.40 14.55 -11.57
C ASP A 10 -5.01 15.12 -12.86
N SER A 11 -4.49 14.67 -14.01
CA SER A 11 -5.11 14.92 -15.31
C SER A 11 -6.29 13.99 -15.55
N MET A 12 -7.13 14.30 -16.53
CA MET A 12 -8.25 13.44 -16.94
C MET A 12 -7.75 12.27 -17.82
N LEU A 13 -6.93 11.39 -17.24
CA LEU A 13 -6.37 10.22 -17.93
C LEU A 13 -7.44 9.16 -18.15
N LEU A 14 -7.52 8.59 -19.36
CA LEU A 14 -8.47 7.54 -19.73
C LEU A 14 -7.80 6.17 -19.66
N ASN A 15 -8.48 5.18 -19.08
CA ASN A 15 -8.05 3.78 -19.02
C ASN A 15 -9.26 2.83 -19.10
N LEU A 16 -9.02 1.52 -19.01
CA LEU A 16 -10.10 0.51 -19.11
C LEU A 16 -11.20 0.68 -18.05
N CYS A 17 -10.86 1.23 -16.88
CA CYS A 17 -11.78 1.47 -15.77
C CYS A 17 -12.51 2.82 -15.87
N GLY A 18 -12.29 3.61 -16.91
CA GLY A 18 -12.93 4.91 -17.13
C GLY A 18 -11.92 6.07 -17.20
N ALA A 19 -12.21 7.16 -16.49
CA ALA A 19 -11.37 8.35 -16.46
C ALA A 19 -10.92 8.66 -15.01
N HIS A 20 -9.70 9.15 -14.84
CA HIS A 20 -9.21 9.59 -13.55
C HIS A 20 -10.04 10.77 -13.02
N ALA A 21 -10.27 10.77 -11.71
CA ALA A 21 -10.80 11.93 -10.99
C ALA A 21 -9.75 13.05 -10.94
N PRO A 22 -10.14 14.33 -10.71
CA PRO A 22 -9.18 15.44 -10.65
C PRO A 22 -8.22 15.38 -9.46
N TYR A 23 -8.44 14.46 -8.50
CA TYR A 23 -7.58 14.25 -7.35
C TYR A 23 -7.24 12.77 -7.19
N PHE A 24 -5.96 12.48 -6.97
CA PHE A 24 -5.51 11.18 -6.47
C PHE A 24 -5.16 11.28 -4.99
N THR A 25 -5.21 10.15 -4.27
CA THR A 25 -4.90 10.11 -2.83
C THR A 25 -3.76 9.15 -2.53
N ARG A 26 -2.97 9.49 -1.51
CA ARG A 26 -1.87 8.67 -0.97
C ARG A 26 -1.90 8.70 0.55
N ASN A 27 -1.27 7.71 1.18
CA ASN A 27 -1.00 7.73 2.61
C ASN A 27 0.51 7.84 2.83
N LEU A 28 0.94 8.87 3.56
CA LEU A 28 2.32 9.04 3.97
C LEU A 28 2.52 8.52 5.39
N VAL A 29 3.65 7.86 5.64
CA VAL A 29 4.11 7.49 6.97
C VAL A 29 5.39 8.26 7.27
N ILE A 30 5.42 8.97 8.39
CA ILE A 30 6.61 9.67 8.89
C ILE A 30 7.06 9.02 10.20
N LEU A 31 8.31 8.57 10.23
CA LEU A 31 8.99 8.01 11.40
C LEU A 31 10.14 8.92 11.81
N LYS A 32 10.32 9.10 13.11
CA LYS A 32 11.49 9.75 13.70
C LYS A 32 12.20 8.74 14.59
N ASP A 33 13.52 8.72 14.54
CA ASP A 33 14.34 7.88 15.41
C ASP A 33 14.95 8.67 16.57
N SER A 34 15.59 7.97 17.50
CA SER A 34 16.27 8.58 18.65
C SER A 34 17.56 9.31 18.28
N ALA A 35 18.08 9.14 17.07
CA ALA A 35 19.23 9.88 16.55
C ALA A 35 18.80 11.19 15.85
N GLY A 36 17.52 11.56 15.90
CA GLY A 36 16.97 12.77 15.30
C GLY A 36 16.73 12.68 13.79
N ARG A 37 16.85 11.50 13.19
CA ARG A 37 16.62 11.28 11.75
C ARG A 37 15.14 11.09 11.48
N THR A 38 14.73 11.41 10.25
CA THR A 38 13.36 11.24 9.77
C THR A 38 13.36 10.30 8.56
N GLY A 39 12.49 9.28 8.61
CA GLY A 39 12.21 8.38 7.48
C GLY A 39 10.77 8.56 7.00
N ILE A 40 10.57 8.45 5.68
CA ILE A 40 9.27 8.65 5.03
C ILE A 40 8.98 7.46 4.12
N GLY A 41 7.71 7.02 4.10
CA GLY A 41 7.21 6.05 3.13
C GLY A 41 5.86 6.50 2.57
N GLU A 42 5.59 6.12 1.32
CA GLU A 42 4.34 6.45 0.61
C GLU A 42 3.72 5.18 0.04
N VAL A 43 2.40 5.04 0.20
CA VAL A 43 1.60 3.95 -0.35
C VAL A 43 0.29 4.49 -0.95
N PRO A 44 -0.48 3.69 -1.71
CA PRO A 44 -1.79 4.10 -2.21
C PRO A 44 -2.69 4.69 -1.13
N GLY A 45 -3.56 5.61 -1.54
CA GLY A 45 -4.58 6.18 -0.69
C GLY A 45 -5.66 5.17 -0.32
N GLY A 46 -6.59 5.60 0.52
CA GLY A 46 -7.71 4.79 0.98
C GLY A 46 -7.75 4.65 2.49
N GLU A 47 -8.95 4.75 3.04
CA GLU A 47 -9.19 4.79 4.49
C GLU A 47 -8.85 3.46 5.17
N GLY A 48 -9.08 2.33 4.50
CA GLY A 48 -8.68 1.01 5.00
C GLY A 48 -7.18 0.89 5.24
N ILE A 49 -6.36 1.39 4.29
CA ILE A 49 -4.89 1.41 4.42
C ILE A 49 -4.48 2.36 5.54
N ARG A 50 -5.04 3.57 5.57
CA ARG A 50 -4.75 4.58 6.61
C ARG A 50 -5.00 4.02 8.01
N GLN A 51 -6.15 3.39 8.23
CA GLN A 51 -6.50 2.79 9.52
C GLN A 51 -5.62 1.59 9.86
N ALA A 52 -5.23 0.77 8.88
CA ALA A 52 -4.32 -0.35 9.12
C ALA A 52 -2.94 0.13 9.59
N LEU A 53 -2.41 1.21 8.98
CA LEU A 53 -1.16 1.85 9.39
C LEU A 53 -1.28 2.48 10.79
N GLU A 54 -2.41 3.11 11.10
CA GLU A 54 -2.70 3.67 12.42
C GLU A 54 -2.71 2.59 13.52
N ARG A 55 -3.42 1.48 13.30
CA ARG A 55 -3.45 0.34 14.24
C ARG A 55 -2.09 -0.35 14.42
N SER A 56 -1.19 -0.17 13.47
CA SER A 56 0.13 -0.80 13.46
C SER A 56 1.19 -0.04 14.26
N LYS A 57 0.89 1.17 14.77
CA LYS A 57 1.86 2.04 15.45
C LYS A 57 2.60 1.36 16.59
N ASP A 58 1.90 0.58 17.40
CA ASP A 58 2.46 -0.08 18.58
C ASP A 58 3.46 -1.20 18.24
N LEU A 59 3.37 -1.75 17.03
CA LEU A 59 4.33 -2.74 16.53
C LEU A 59 5.63 -2.10 16.04
N VAL A 60 5.64 -0.78 15.83
CA VAL A 60 6.76 -0.03 15.22
C VAL A 60 7.46 0.88 16.23
N ILE A 61 6.70 1.65 17.01
CA ILE A 61 7.24 2.64 17.95
C ILE A 61 8.01 1.92 19.06
N GLY A 62 9.21 2.42 19.37
CA GLY A 62 10.09 1.84 20.39
C GLY A 62 10.94 0.67 19.92
N GLN A 63 10.76 0.17 18.68
CA GLN A 63 11.60 -0.90 18.15
C GLN A 63 12.94 -0.36 17.59
N PRO A 64 14.05 -1.09 17.76
CA PRO A 64 15.31 -0.75 17.10
C PRO A 64 15.20 -0.89 15.58
N ILE A 65 15.70 0.09 14.83
CA ILE A 65 15.64 0.11 13.35
C ILE A 65 16.26 -1.15 12.74
N GLY A 66 17.36 -1.67 13.31
CA GLY A 66 18.02 -2.89 12.83
C GLY A 66 17.12 -4.15 12.84
N ARG A 67 15.98 -4.12 13.55
CA ARG A 67 14.98 -5.20 13.57
C ARG A 67 13.89 -5.04 12.50
N TYR A 68 14.07 -4.17 11.50
CA TYR A 68 13.04 -3.86 10.51
C TYR A 68 12.41 -5.11 9.87
N ASN A 69 13.19 -6.14 9.50
CA ASN A 69 12.63 -7.38 8.95
C ASN A 69 11.67 -8.09 9.93
N GLY A 70 12.01 -8.11 11.21
CA GLY A 70 11.14 -8.67 12.26
C GLY A 70 9.86 -7.86 12.45
N ILE A 71 9.98 -6.53 12.43
CA ILE A 71 8.83 -5.60 12.50
C ILE A 71 7.90 -5.82 11.30
N LEU A 72 8.45 -5.84 10.08
CA LEU A 72 7.68 -6.09 8.85
C LEU A 72 6.97 -7.45 8.89
N ASN A 73 7.63 -8.49 9.40
CA ASN A 73 7.00 -9.80 9.56
C ASN A 73 5.86 -9.78 10.59
N ALA A 74 6.00 -9.03 11.70
CA ALA A 74 4.93 -8.86 12.68
C ALA A 74 3.74 -8.10 12.08
N LEU A 75 4.00 -7.03 11.32
CA LEU A 75 2.99 -6.26 10.60
C LEU A 75 2.21 -7.13 9.62
N ARG A 76 2.90 -7.94 8.80
CA ARG A 76 2.26 -8.87 7.86
C ARG A 76 1.31 -9.83 8.58
N ARG A 77 1.73 -10.41 9.71
CA ARG A 77 0.87 -11.32 10.50
C ARG A 77 -0.33 -10.61 11.11
N ASN A 78 -0.15 -9.38 11.60
CA ASN A 78 -1.23 -8.62 12.22
C ASN A 78 -2.27 -8.17 11.18
N ILE A 79 -1.82 -7.71 10.02
CA ILE A 79 -2.70 -7.26 8.93
C ILE A 79 -3.41 -8.44 8.26
N ALA A 80 -2.73 -9.58 8.09
CA ALA A 80 -3.34 -10.77 7.51
C ALA A 80 -4.38 -11.43 8.43
N GLY A 81 -4.42 -11.11 9.74
CA GLY A 81 -5.23 -11.83 10.72
C GLY A 81 -4.65 -13.23 10.97
N GLY A 82 -4.41 -13.59 12.23
CA GLY A 82 -3.92 -14.93 12.58
C GLY A 82 -4.71 -16.02 11.85
N SER A 83 -4.02 -16.84 11.05
CA SER A 83 -4.59 -17.94 10.24
C SER A 83 -5.68 -17.59 9.24
N ALA A 84 -5.93 -16.32 8.91
CA ALA A 84 -6.75 -16.01 7.75
C ALA A 84 -5.87 -16.11 6.49
N LYS A 85 -6.30 -16.92 5.53
CA LYS A 85 -5.88 -16.77 4.13
C LYS A 85 -6.00 -15.27 3.85
N GLY A 86 -4.90 -14.62 3.45
CA GLY A 86 -4.86 -13.18 3.19
C GLY A 86 -6.05 -12.75 2.35
N PRO A 87 -6.43 -11.44 2.33
CA PRO A 87 -7.63 -10.97 1.65
C PRO A 87 -7.70 -11.70 0.32
N GLN A 88 -8.74 -12.53 0.10
CA GLN A 88 -8.81 -13.40 -1.06
C GLN A 88 -8.40 -12.51 -2.22
N ALA A 89 -7.18 -12.69 -2.73
CA ALA A 89 -6.87 -12.18 -4.03
C ALA A 89 -7.97 -12.85 -4.83
N THR A 90 -8.88 -12.07 -5.38
CA THR A 90 -9.72 -12.54 -6.47
C THR A 90 -8.73 -13.16 -7.42
N GLN A 91 -8.59 -14.48 -7.32
CA GLN A 91 -7.66 -15.25 -8.11
C GLN A 91 -8.40 -15.31 -9.43
N HIS A 92 -8.20 -14.28 -10.24
CA HIS A 92 -8.78 -14.25 -11.56
C HIS A 92 -8.07 -15.35 -12.33
N GLU A 93 -8.77 -16.47 -12.48
CA GLU A 93 -8.33 -17.51 -13.38
C GLU A 93 -8.56 -17.00 -14.79
N VAL A 94 -7.49 -16.96 -15.59
CA VAL A 94 -7.57 -16.50 -16.97
C VAL A 94 -8.29 -17.57 -17.77
N THR A 95 -9.44 -17.22 -18.34
CA THR A 95 -10.32 -18.19 -19.00
C THR A 95 -10.09 -18.31 -20.50
N SER A 96 -9.26 -17.43 -21.08
CA SER A 96 -8.96 -17.44 -22.52
C SER A 96 -7.57 -16.93 -22.86
N GLU A 97 -7.04 -17.33 -24.02
CA GLU A 97 -5.77 -16.81 -24.56
C GLU A 97 -5.82 -15.31 -24.86
N ALA A 98 -6.98 -14.79 -25.26
CA ALA A 98 -7.18 -13.36 -25.51
C ALA A 98 -7.04 -12.55 -24.21
N GLU A 99 -7.62 -13.03 -23.12
CA GLU A 99 -7.51 -12.43 -21.80
C GLU A 99 -6.07 -12.48 -21.28
N ALA A 100 -5.36 -13.60 -21.50
CA ALA A 100 -3.94 -13.73 -21.18
C ALA A 100 -3.07 -12.71 -21.95
N ALA A 101 -3.40 -12.43 -23.21
CA ALA A 101 -2.69 -11.46 -24.04
C ALA A 101 -2.90 -10.03 -23.53
N VAL A 102 -4.11 -9.68 -23.09
CA VAL A 102 -4.43 -8.37 -22.50
C VAL A 102 -3.71 -8.17 -21.17
N LEU A 103 -3.67 -9.19 -20.31
CA LEU A 103 -2.97 -9.13 -19.02
C LEU A 103 -1.43 -9.04 -19.15
N LYS A 104 -0.86 -9.38 -20.30
CA LYS A 104 0.57 -9.24 -20.58
C LYS A 104 0.95 -7.88 -21.18
N GLN A 105 -0.04 -7.04 -21.52
CA GLN A 105 0.24 -5.70 -22.01
C GLN A 105 0.88 -4.86 -20.90
N PRO A 106 1.81 -3.95 -21.22
CA PRO A 106 2.35 -3.04 -20.21
C PRO A 106 1.25 -2.07 -19.73
N HIS A 107 0.77 -2.24 -18.49
CA HIS A 107 -0.15 -1.32 -17.82
C HIS A 107 0.61 -0.43 -16.83
N GLU A 108 0.16 0.81 -16.65
CA GLU A 108 0.82 1.82 -15.80
C GLU A 108 1.04 1.39 -14.33
N ILE A 109 0.25 0.45 -13.82
CA ILE A 109 0.42 -0.11 -12.46
C ILE A 109 1.74 -0.91 -12.34
N ASN A 110 2.26 -1.46 -13.45
CA ASN A 110 3.50 -2.24 -13.50
C ASN A 110 4.73 -1.41 -13.92
N LEU A 111 4.59 -0.08 -14.08
CA LEU A 111 5.70 0.82 -14.45
C LEU A 111 6.37 1.51 -13.26
N ARG A 112 6.17 1.01 -12.04
CA ARG A 112 6.89 1.45 -10.83
C ARG A 112 7.54 0.29 -10.11
#